data_AF-A0AA87SXW1-F1
#
_entry.id   AF-A0AA87SXW1-F1
#
_cell.length_a   1.000
_cell.length_b   1.000
_cell.length_c   1.000
_cell.angle_alpha   90.00
_cell.angle_beta   90.00
_cell.angle_gamma   90.00
#
_symmetry.space_group_name_H-M   'P 1'
#
loop_
_entity.id
_entity.type
_entity.pdbx_description
1 polymer ?
#
loop_
_entity_poly.entity_id
_entity_poly.type
_entity_poly.pdbx_seq_one_letter_code
_entity_poly.pdbx_strand_id
1 'polypeptide(L)'
;MKKMIKITLIVLAIFNLTFCKNEEKLNVNEILGILLLKKNSESVGESLGLTIAFSYRLRKSNGEIFSCKEYPTAYLDKKAEWDQGLKEFVVYIKAGIGLDLVADRVDGPCVVPNKVSACIYEGEGGVNFQIPHTYSYSGEREYLVPTMHLYNLPVKTAKEACLDSRINRGLTAEYRCYAQGQCWE
;
A
#
# COMPACT_ATOMS: atom_id res chain seq x y z
N MET A 1 -25.95 45.87 -4.64
CA MET A 1 -24.68 45.16 -4.95
C MET A 1 -24.71 43.65 -4.68
N LYS A 2 -25.16 43.15 -3.50
CA LYS A 2 -25.17 41.69 -3.20
C LYS A 2 -26.00 40.79 -4.14
N LYS A 3 -27.07 41.31 -4.76
CA LYS A 3 -27.89 40.54 -5.72
C LYS A 3 -27.23 40.36 -7.10
N MET A 4 -26.45 41.35 -7.57
CA MET A 4 -25.80 41.25 -8.89
C MET A 4 -24.65 40.24 -8.88
N ILE A 5 -23.86 40.20 -7.79
CA ILE A 5 -22.75 39.24 -7.63
C ILE A 5 -23.25 37.78 -7.65
N LYS A 6 -24.41 37.50 -7.05
CA LYS A 6 -25.00 36.14 -7.09
C LYS A 6 -25.43 35.71 -8.49
N ILE A 7 -25.97 36.64 -9.28
CA ILE A 7 -26.40 36.35 -10.67
C ILE A 7 -25.17 36.11 -11.56
N THR A 8 -24.10 36.88 -11.38
CA THR A 8 -22.85 36.70 -12.14
C THR A 8 -22.20 35.33 -11.86
N LEU A 9 -22.21 34.87 -10.60
CA LEU A 9 -21.71 33.54 -10.22
C LEU A 9 -22.53 32.40 -10.81
N ILE A 10 -23.86 32.55 -10.86
CA ILE A 10 -24.75 31.55 -11.45
C ILE A 10 -24.55 31.49 -12.97
N VAL A 11 -24.40 32.63 -13.64
CA VAL A 11 -24.12 32.68 -15.08
C VAL A 11 -22.74 32.08 -15.39
N LEU A 12 -21.72 32.33 -14.57
CA LEU A 12 -20.38 31.73 -14.73
C LEU A 12 -20.39 30.21 -14.54
N ALA A 13 -21.19 29.70 -13.59
CA ALA A 13 -21.36 28.26 -13.36
C ALA A 13 -22.09 27.58 -14.53
N ILE A 14 -23.12 28.22 -15.08
CA ILE A 14 -23.85 27.72 -16.24
C ILE A 14 -22.98 27.76 -17.51
N PHE A 15 -22.17 28.81 -17.70
CA PHE A 15 -21.26 28.91 -18.85
C PHE A 15 -20.16 27.83 -18.81
N ASN A 16 -19.62 27.52 -17.63
CA ASN A 16 -18.67 26.42 -17.45
C ASN A 16 -19.34 25.04 -17.68
N LEU A 17 -20.60 24.86 -17.27
CA LEU A 17 -21.36 23.62 -17.55
C LEU A 17 -21.65 23.45 -19.04
N THR A 18 -21.86 24.53 -19.80
CA THR A 18 -21.98 24.48 -21.27
C THR A 18 -20.64 24.29 -21.99
N PHE A 19 -19.51 24.68 -21.37
CA PHE A 19 -18.17 24.35 -21.88
C PHE A 19 -17.72 22.92 -21.48
N CYS A 20 -18.35 22.31 -20.49
CA CYS A 20 -18.28 20.86 -20.21
C CYS A 20 -19.20 20.02 -21.10
N LYS A 21 -19.56 20.52 -22.29
CA LYS A 21 -20.22 19.77 -23.36
C LYS A 21 -19.24 19.35 -24.46
N ASN A 22 -17.99 19.09 -24.10
CA ASN A 22 -17.22 18.10 -24.83
C ASN A 22 -17.76 16.74 -24.39
N GLU A 23 -18.60 16.15 -25.24
CA GLU A 23 -18.78 14.70 -25.24
C GLU A 23 -17.43 14.07 -25.62
N GLU A 24 -16.47 14.07 -24.68
CA GLU A 24 -15.45 13.05 -24.67
C GLU A 24 -16.21 11.73 -24.62
N LYS A 25 -16.05 10.91 -25.66
CA LYS A 25 -16.44 9.51 -25.62
C LYS A 25 -15.63 8.87 -24.49
N LEU A 26 -16.14 8.98 -23.27
CA LEU A 26 -15.63 8.35 -22.08
C LEU A 26 -15.55 6.86 -22.37
N ASN A 27 -14.34 6.40 -22.65
CA ASN A 27 -14.10 5.02 -23.01
C ASN A 27 -14.36 4.18 -21.77
N VAL A 28 -15.30 3.23 -21.86
CA VAL A 28 -15.66 2.34 -20.75
C VAL A 28 -14.41 1.62 -20.21
N ASN A 29 -13.42 1.35 -21.06
CA ASN A 29 -12.13 0.76 -20.64
C ASN A 29 -11.26 1.74 -19.85
N GLU A 30 -11.31 3.04 -20.14
CA GLU A 30 -10.59 4.05 -19.35
C GLU A 30 -11.28 4.26 -17.99
N ILE A 31 -12.60 4.26 -17.94
CA ILE A 31 -13.35 4.30 -16.68
C ILE A 31 -13.08 3.05 -15.84
N LEU A 32 -13.10 1.87 -16.44
CA LEU A 32 -12.72 0.61 -15.78
C LEU A 32 -11.27 0.66 -15.30
N GLY A 33 -10.35 1.17 -16.12
CA GLY A 33 -8.95 1.37 -15.73
C GLY A 33 -8.80 2.29 -14.53
N ILE A 34 -9.48 3.44 -14.52
CA ILE A 34 -9.47 4.40 -13.40
C ILE A 34 -10.12 3.82 -12.15
N LEU A 35 -11.24 3.08 -12.29
CA LEU A 35 -11.91 2.42 -11.17
C LEU A 35 -11.07 1.29 -10.57
N LEU A 36 -10.41 0.49 -11.41
CA LEU A 36 -9.48 -0.56 -10.97
C LEU A 36 -8.25 0.04 -10.29
N LEU A 37 -7.68 1.12 -10.83
CA LEU A 37 -6.60 1.88 -10.21
C LEU A 37 -7.04 2.42 -8.84
N LYS A 38 -8.26 2.98 -8.74
CA LYS A 38 -8.80 3.52 -7.49
C LYS A 38 -9.02 2.41 -6.45
N LYS A 39 -9.63 1.30 -6.82
CA LYS A 39 -9.85 0.15 -5.92
C LYS A 39 -8.53 -0.48 -5.47
N ASN A 40 -7.54 -0.54 -6.35
CA ASN A 40 -6.21 -1.04 -6.02
C ASN A 40 -5.40 -0.02 -5.19
N SER A 41 -5.77 1.26 -5.17
CA SER A 41 -5.10 2.26 -4.34
C SER A 41 -5.58 2.30 -2.87
N GLU A 42 -6.69 1.65 -2.54
CA GLU A 42 -7.28 1.70 -1.19
C GLU A 42 -6.37 1.07 -0.12
N SER A 43 -6.41 1.63 1.09
CA SER A 43 -5.73 1.09 2.27
C SER A 43 -6.25 -0.31 2.59
N VAL A 44 -5.32 -1.25 2.84
CA VAL A 44 -5.69 -2.61 3.22
C VAL A 44 -6.18 -2.62 4.66
N GLY A 45 -5.54 -1.85 5.54
CA GLY A 45 -5.94 -1.67 6.92
C GLY A 45 -7.36 -1.11 7.06
N GLU A 46 -7.70 -0.06 6.32
CA GLU A 46 -9.06 0.48 6.36
C GLU A 46 -10.09 -0.51 5.79
N SER A 47 -9.72 -1.29 4.76
CA SER A 47 -10.59 -2.36 4.23
C SER A 47 -10.87 -3.49 5.23
N LEU A 48 -10.00 -3.65 6.22
CA LEU A 48 -10.16 -4.57 7.36
C LEU A 48 -10.95 -3.93 8.52
N GLY A 49 -11.39 -2.68 8.38
CA GLY A 49 -12.07 -1.93 9.44
C GLY A 49 -11.13 -1.32 10.48
N LEU A 50 -9.81 -1.25 10.19
CA LEU A 50 -8.83 -0.67 11.11
C LEU A 50 -8.78 0.85 10.95
N THR A 51 -8.57 1.56 12.06
CA THR A 51 -8.19 2.98 12.02
C THR A 51 -6.66 3.05 11.98
N ILE A 52 -6.09 3.52 10.88
CA ILE A 52 -4.63 3.59 10.68
C ILE A 52 -4.09 4.90 11.24
N ALA A 53 -3.16 4.80 12.19
CA ALA A 53 -2.51 5.96 12.79
C ALA A 53 -1.36 6.47 11.91
N PHE A 54 -0.54 5.56 11.42
CA PHE A 54 0.56 5.88 10.54
C PHE A 54 0.95 4.65 9.73
N SER A 55 1.69 4.89 8.66
CA SER A 55 2.18 3.84 7.79
C SER A 55 3.64 4.07 7.46
N TYR A 56 4.31 2.98 7.13
CA TYR A 56 5.63 3.00 6.56
C TYR A 56 5.58 2.68 5.09
N ARG A 57 6.00 3.65 4.28
CA ARG A 57 6.08 3.52 2.82
C ARG A 57 7.51 3.24 2.41
N LEU A 58 7.71 2.09 1.77
CA LEU A 58 9.00 1.71 1.23
C LEU A 58 9.07 2.09 -0.25
N ARG A 59 10.15 2.78 -0.60
CA ARG A 59 10.40 3.32 -1.94
C ARG A 59 11.81 3.01 -2.39
N LYS A 60 11.98 2.79 -3.69
CA LYS A 60 13.32 2.80 -4.31
C LYS A 60 13.86 4.23 -4.33
N SER A 61 15.17 4.36 -4.53
CA SER A 61 15.86 5.65 -4.65
C SER A 61 15.32 6.54 -5.78
N ASN A 62 14.75 5.95 -6.83
CA ASN A 62 14.10 6.64 -7.95
C ASN A 62 12.67 7.17 -7.61
N GLY A 63 12.18 6.92 -6.40
CA GLY A 63 10.85 7.36 -5.94
C GLY A 63 9.71 6.34 -6.14
N GLU A 64 9.95 5.22 -6.82
CA GLU A 64 8.97 4.15 -6.99
C GLU A 64 8.54 3.58 -5.63
N ILE A 65 7.26 3.72 -5.29
CA ILE A 65 6.65 3.10 -4.11
C ILE A 65 6.32 1.66 -4.45
N PHE A 66 6.89 0.70 -3.71
CA PHE A 66 6.64 -0.71 -3.99
C PHE A 66 6.02 -1.47 -2.81
N SER A 67 6.05 -0.93 -1.59
CA SER A 67 5.38 -1.54 -0.43
C SER A 67 4.94 -0.50 0.60
N CYS A 68 3.87 -0.82 1.33
CA CYS A 68 3.43 -0.08 2.52
C CYS A 68 3.17 -1.05 3.67
N LYS A 69 3.49 -0.64 4.90
CA LYS A 69 3.09 -1.30 6.14
C LYS A 69 2.19 -0.36 6.93
N GLU A 70 0.97 -0.76 7.28
CA GLU A 70 0.02 0.15 7.93
C GLU A 70 -0.15 -0.22 9.41
N TYR A 71 0.06 0.75 10.30
CA TYR A 71 -0.02 0.55 11.75
C TYR A 71 -1.29 1.20 12.32
N PRO A 72 -2.07 0.44 13.07
CA PRO A 72 -3.34 0.92 13.63
C PRO A 72 -3.11 1.94 14.76
N THR A 73 -4.19 2.59 15.20
CA THR A 73 -4.21 3.40 16.43
C THR A 73 -4.07 2.57 17.71
N ALA A 74 -4.20 1.25 17.61
CA ALA A 74 -3.93 0.34 18.72
C ALA A 74 -2.41 0.18 18.90
N TYR A 75 -1.96 0.03 20.16
CA TYR A 75 -0.56 -0.24 20.51
C TYR A 75 0.46 0.83 20.06
N LEU A 76 0.07 2.11 20.05
CA LEU A 76 0.98 3.21 19.68
C LEU A 76 2.17 3.39 20.63
N ASP A 77 2.13 2.80 21.83
CA ASP A 77 3.27 2.69 22.73
C ASP A 77 4.44 1.90 22.09
N LYS A 78 4.16 1.03 21.11
CA LYS A 78 5.17 0.28 20.33
C LYS A 78 5.79 1.06 19.18
N LYS A 79 5.33 2.28 18.90
CA LYS A 79 5.79 3.08 17.74
C LYS A 79 7.31 3.22 17.68
N ALA A 80 7.97 3.51 18.80
CA ALA A 80 9.43 3.66 18.81
C ALA A 80 10.17 2.37 18.43
N GLU A 81 9.65 1.21 18.84
CA GLU A 81 10.18 -0.11 18.50
C GLU A 81 10.01 -0.40 17.00
N TRP A 82 8.83 -0.12 16.44
CA TRP A 82 8.57 -0.27 15.00
C TRP A 82 9.42 0.68 14.15
N ASP A 83 9.58 1.94 14.58
CA ASP A 83 10.44 2.94 13.93
C ASP A 83 11.90 2.47 13.87
N GLN A 84 12.40 1.87 14.96
CA GLN A 84 13.76 1.34 15.04
C GLN A 84 13.93 0.09 14.18
N GLY A 85 13.01 -0.88 14.32
CA GLY A 85 13.05 -2.13 13.58
C GLY A 85 13.01 -1.92 12.07
N LEU A 86 12.25 -0.92 11.58
CA LEU A 86 12.23 -0.61 10.15
C LEU A 86 13.56 -0.05 9.64
N LYS A 87 14.22 0.83 10.40
CA LYS A 87 15.52 1.39 10.02
C LYS A 87 16.58 0.29 9.91
N GLU A 88 16.63 -0.60 10.89
CA GLU A 88 17.51 -1.76 10.89
C GLU A 88 17.22 -2.67 9.71
N PHE A 89 15.94 -2.92 9.44
CA PHE A 89 15.49 -3.73 8.33
C PHE A 89 15.90 -3.15 6.96
N VAL A 90 15.76 -1.83 6.74
CA VAL A 90 16.22 -1.17 5.49
C VAL A 90 17.73 -1.36 5.27
N VAL A 91 18.54 -1.19 6.32
CA VAL A 91 19.99 -1.41 6.24
C VAL A 91 20.31 -2.87 5.94
N TYR A 92 19.62 -3.80 6.60
CA TYR A 92 19.78 -5.24 6.40
C TYR A 92 19.45 -5.67 4.98
N ILE A 93 18.33 -5.20 4.42
CA ILE A 93 17.90 -5.49 3.04
C ILE A 93 18.91 -4.97 2.02
N LYS A 94 19.41 -3.74 2.22
CA LYS A 94 20.45 -3.17 1.34
C LYS A 94 21.72 -4.02 1.34
N ALA A 95 22.18 -4.45 2.52
CA ALA A 95 23.37 -5.27 2.64
C ALA A 95 23.19 -6.69 2.10
N GLY A 96 22.00 -7.27 2.28
CA GLY A 96 21.72 -8.67 1.94
C GLY A 96 21.35 -8.91 0.48
N ILE A 97 20.50 -8.07 -0.10
CA ILE A 97 19.99 -8.26 -1.48
C ILE A 97 20.25 -7.05 -2.39
N GLY A 98 21.05 -6.07 -1.94
CA GLY A 98 21.45 -4.91 -2.75
C GLY A 98 20.32 -3.91 -3.03
N LEU A 99 19.14 -4.09 -2.42
CA LEU A 99 17.98 -3.25 -2.66
C LEU A 99 18.06 -1.99 -1.78
N ASP A 100 18.34 -0.85 -2.41
CA ASP A 100 18.46 0.43 -1.72
C ASP A 100 17.08 1.06 -1.48
N LEU A 101 16.63 1.00 -0.23
CA LEU A 101 15.29 1.41 0.17
C LEU A 101 15.30 2.71 0.95
N VAL A 102 14.30 3.54 0.68
CA VAL A 102 13.93 4.69 1.49
C VAL A 102 12.61 4.38 2.19
N ALA A 103 12.60 4.47 3.51
CA ALA A 103 11.41 4.32 4.33
C ALA A 103 10.87 5.68 4.76
N ASP A 104 9.68 6.04 4.31
CA ASP A 104 8.95 7.21 4.81
C ASP A 104 7.92 6.80 5.85
N ARG A 105 7.77 7.63 6.87
CA ARG A 105 6.55 7.64 7.68
C ARG A 105 5.49 8.52 7.02
N VAL A 106 4.29 8.00 6.89
CA VAL A 106 3.09 8.71 6.48
C VAL A 106 2.14 8.72 7.67
N ASP A 107 1.62 9.87 8.05
CA ASP A 107 0.55 9.93 9.05
C ASP A 107 -0.76 9.48 8.38
N GLY A 108 -1.38 8.42 8.90
CA GLY A 108 -2.53 7.75 8.29
C GLY A 108 -2.21 6.59 7.32
N PRO A 109 -3.21 6.16 6.50
CA PRO A 109 -3.08 5.05 5.56
C PRO A 109 -2.09 5.33 4.42
N CYS A 110 -1.67 4.26 3.75
CA CYS A 110 -0.67 4.34 2.68
C CYS A 110 -1.18 3.74 1.36
N VAL A 111 -0.91 4.47 0.28
CA VAL A 111 -1.27 4.04 -1.07
C VAL A 111 -0.05 3.44 -1.75
N VAL A 112 -0.20 2.20 -2.24
CA VAL A 112 0.75 1.57 -3.16
C VAL A 112 0.21 1.66 -4.58
N PRO A 113 0.85 2.43 -5.48
CA PRO A 113 0.48 2.44 -6.90
C PRO A 113 0.58 1.04 -7.49
N ASN A 114 -0.39 0.65 -8.33
CA ASN A 114 -0.44 -0.68 -8.92
C ASN A 114 -0.31 -1.81 -7.87
N LYS A 115 -0.99 -1.66 -6.73
CA LYS A 115 -1.12 -2.71 -5.71
C LYS A 115 -1.57 -4.01 -6.37
N VAL A 116 -0.82 -5.07 -6.11
CA VAL A 116 -1.12 -6.42 -6.60
C VAL A 116 -1.55 -7.32 -5.46
N SER A 117 -0.92 -7.22 -4.29
CA SER A 117 -1.20 -8.11 -3.17
C SER A 117 -0.99 -7.45 -1.80
N ALA A 118 -1.38 -8.17 -0.76
CA ALA A 118 -0.98 -7.88 0.61
C ALA A 118 -0.77 -9.15 1.43
N CYS A 119 0.11 -9.05 2.41
CA CYS A 119 0.21 -9.95 3.55
C CYS A 119 -0.41 -9.28 4.77
N ILE A 120 -1.26 -9.98 5.51
CA ILE A 120 -1.88 -9.47 6.72
C ILE A 120 -1.39 -10.35 7.86
N TYR A 121 -0.58 -9.76 8.76
CA TYR A 121 0.00 -10.47 9.88
C TYR A 121 -0.72 -10.06 11.17
N GLU A 122 -1.19 -11.05 11.93
CA GLU A 122 -1.74 -10.86 13.27
C GLU A 122 -0.76 -11.39 14.31
N GLY A 123 -0.41 -10.55 15.29
CA GLY A 123 0.62 -10.85 16.28
C GLY A 123 1.99 -10.23 15.98
N GLU A 124 2.19 -9.63 14.80
CA GLU A 124 3.47 -9.03 14.40
C GLU A 124 3.90 -7.95 15.40
N GLY A 125 5.18 -7.94 15.79
CA GLY A 125 5.67 -7.02 16.82
C GLY A 125 5.13 -7.31 18.23
N GLY A 126 4.58 -8.50 18.45
CA GLY A 126 4.05 -8.93 19.75
C GLY A 126 2.72 -8.28 20.13
N VAL A 127 2.01 -7.69 19.16
CA VAL A 127 0.68 -7.10 19.39
C VAL A 127 -0.39 -8.01 18.82
N ASN A 128 -1.42 -8.32 19.59
CA ASN A 128 -2.55 -9.13 19.12
C ASN A 128 -3.47 -8.29 18.22
N PHE A 129 -2.96 -7.92 17.05
CA PHE A 129 -3.62 -7.03 16.10
C PHE A 129 -3.08 -7.24 14.68
N GLN A 130 -3.91 -6.93 13.68
CA GLN A 130 -3.56 -7.05 12.26
C GLN A 130 -2.67 -5.89 11.78
N ILE A 131 -1.57 -6.23 11.13
CA ILE A 131 -0.64 -5.31 10.47
C ILE A 131 -0.55 -5.72 8.99
N PRO A 132 -1.21 -4.99 8.08
CA PRO A 132 -1.15 -5.29 6.66
C PRO A 132 0.11 -4.71 6.00
N HIS A 133 0.83 -5.58 5.29
CA HIS A 133 1.91 -5.26 4.38
C HIS A 133 1.41 -5.36 2.95
N THR A 134 1.30 -4.23 2.27
CA THR A 134 0.82 -4.12 0.91
C THR A 134 1.98 -4.09 -0.08
N TYR A 135 1.81 -4.72 -1.25
CA TYR A 135 2.84 -4.82 -2.27
C TYR A 135 2.32 -4.45 -3.66
N SER A 136 3.18 -3.74 -4.39
CA SER A 136 3.07 -3.59 -5.84
C SER A 136 3.59 -4.86 -6.53
N TYR A 137 3.45 -4.92 -7.86
CA TYR A 137 4.06 -5.98 -8.68
C TYR A 137 5.57 -6.15 -8.44
N SER A 138 6.32 -5.04 -8.43
CA SER A 138 7.77 -5.02 -8.17
C SER A 138 8.07 -5.35 -6.71
N GLY A 139 7.21 -4.94 -5.78
CA GLY A 139 7.35 -5.24 -4.36
C GLY A 139 7.28 -6.72 -4.03
N GLU A 140 6.44 -7.49 -4.72
CA GLU A 140 6.47 -8.95 -4.58
C GLU A 140 7.78 -9.55 -5.08
N ARG A 141 8.27 -9.04 -6.22
CA ARG A 141 9.32 -9.69 -7.03
C ARG A 141 10.73 -9.37 -6.62
N GLU A 142 10.96 -8.12 -6.29
CA GLU A 142 12.29 -7.59 -5.97
C GLU A 142 12.50 -7.49 -4.47
N TYR A 143 11.42 -7.46 -3.69
CA TYR A 143 11.48 -7.27 -2.24
C TYR A 143 11.01 -8.49 -1.45
N LEU A 144 9.74 -8.90 -1.55
CA LEU A 144 9.16 -9.91 -0.66
C LEU A 144 9.85 -11.27 -0.79
N VAL A 145 9.88 -11.84 -2.00
CA VAL A 145 10.50 -13.17 -2.23
C VAL A 145 12.01 -13.15 -1.99
N PRO A 146 12.79 -12.18 -2.53
CA PRO A 146 14.23 -12.11 -2.26
C PRO A 146 14.57 -11.95 -0.77
N THR A 147 13.74 -11.25 0.00
CA THR A 147 13.93 -11.13 1.46
C THR A 147 13.86 -12.50 2.14
N MET A 148 12.99 -13.41 1.69
CA MET A 148 12.93 -14.77 2.25
C MET A 148 14.17 -15.60 1.90
N HIS A 149 14.73 -15.40 0.71
CA HIS A 149 15.97 -16.06 0.32
C HIS A 149 17.15 -15.60 1.17
N LEU A 150 17.18 -14.32 1.58
CA LEU A 150 18.15 -13.80 2.54
C LEU A 150 18.08 -14.51 3.90
N TYR A 151 16.90 -15.01 4.28
CA TYR A 151 16.69 -15.86 5.45
C TYR A 151 16.92 -17.36 5.18
N ASN A 152 17.52 -17.73 4.04
CA ASN A 152 17.72 -19.11 3.57
C ASN A 152 16.43 -19.92 3.41
N LEU A 153 15.32 -19.25 3.06
CA LEU A 153 14.03 -19.89 2.83
C LEU A 153 13.75 -19.96 1.32
N PRO A 154 13.68 -21.16 0.70
CA PRO A 154 13.59 -21.31 -0.74
C PRO A 154 12.14 -21.18 -1.25
N VAL A 155 11.44 -20.13 -0.86
CA VAL A 155 10.09 -19.81 -1.35
C VAL A 155 10.15 -19.38 -2.81
N LYS A 156 9.16 -19.76 -3.61
CA LYS A 156 9.11 -19.48 -5.05
C LYS A 156 8.15 -18.36 -5.40
N THR A 157 7.20 -18.07 -4.52
CA THR A 157 6.08 -17.18 -4.80
C THR A 157 5.85 -16.23 -3.64
N ALA A 158 5.19 -15.10 -3.89
CA ALA A 158 4.83 -14.13 -2.87
C ALA A 158 3.88 -14.73 -1.84
N LYS A 159 2.97 -15.62 -2.28
CA LYS A 159 2.07 -16.35 -1.38
C LYS A 159 2.84 -17.28 -0.44
N GLU A 160 3.80 -18.05 -0.96
CA GLU A 160 4.67 -18.88 -0.13
C GLU A 160 5.48 -18.04 0.85
N ALA A 161 6.07 -16.93 0.39
CA ALA A 161 6.80 -15.99 1.25
C ALA A 161 5.92 -15.42 2.39
N CYS A 162 4.67 -15.09 2.07
CA CYS A 162 3.71 -14.55 3.01
C CYS A 162 3.32 -15.53 4.12
N LEU A 163 3.10 -16.78 3.73
CA LEU A 163 2.53 -17.83 4.59
C LEU A 163 3.59 -18.72 5.23
N ASP A 164 4.88 -18.45 5.02
CA ASP A 164 5.96 -19.29 5.55
C ASP A 164 5.98 -19.31 7.09
N SER A 165 5.67 -20.46 7.67
CA SER A 165 5.54 -20.64 9.12
C SER A 165 6.86 -20.44 9.89
N ARG A 166 8.01 -20.55 9.22
CA ARG A 166 9.34 -20.36 9.84
C ARG A 166 9.61 -18.90 10.16
N ILE A 167 9.09 -17.99 9.33
CA ILE A 167 9.08 -16.54 9.59
C ILE A 167 7.91 -16.18 10.47
N ASN A 168 6.74 -16.75 10.20
CA ASN A 168 5.54 -16.38 10.92
C ASN A 168 5.53 -16.88 12.37
N ARG A 169 6.40 -17.76 12.87
CA ARG A 169 6.64 -18.01 14.32
C ARG A 169 5.42 -17.98 15.26
N GLY A 170 4.28 -18.54 14.86
CA GLY A 170 3.03 -18.55 15.65
C GLY A 170 2.09 -17.36 15.44
N LEU A 171 2.45 -16.44 14.55
CA LEU A 171 1.60 -15.40 13.97
C LEU A 171 0.60 -16.00 12.99
N THR A 172 -0.62 -15.47 12.98
CA THR A 172 -1.56 -15.75 11.90
C THR A 172 -1.22 -14.87 10.70
N ALA A 173 -1.14 -15.47 9.51
CA ALA A 173 -0.86 -14.75 8.28
C ALA A 173 -1.91 -15.06 7.22
N GLU A 174 -2.36 -14.02 6.51
CA GLU A 174 -3.24 -14.12 5.36
C GLU A 174 -2.57 -13.48 4.14
N TYR A 175 -2.60 -14.16 2.99
CA TYR A 175 -2.20 -13.58 1.71
C TYR A 175 -3.43 -13.22 0.89
N ARG A 176 -3.51 -11.97 0.40
CA ARG A 176 -4.57 -11.50 -0.49
C ARG A 176 -4.00 -11.07 -1.84
N CYS A 177 -4.56 -11.62 -2.91
CA CYS A 177 -4.31 -11.19 -4.27
C CYS A 177 -5.44 -10.25 -4.75
N TYR A 178 -5.11 -9.00 -5.09
CA TYR A 178 -6.04 -8.00 -5.59
C TYR A 178 -6.09 -7.94 -7.13
N ALA A 179 -5.04 -8.40 -7.80
CA ALA A 179 -4.93 -8.44 -9.25
C ALA A 179 -4.61 -9.86 -9.74
N GLN A 180 -5.65 -10.69 -9.90
CA GLN A 180 -5.50 -12.07 -10.38
C GLN A 180 -4.73 -12.12 -11.70
N GLY A 181 -3.79 -13.06 -11.81
CA GLY A 181 -2.87 -13.18 -12.96
C GLY A 181 -1.65 -12.24 -12.91
N GLN A 182 -1.60 -11.27 -11.99
CA GLN A 182 -0.44 -10.42 -11.75
C GLN A 182 0.29 -10.76 -10.44
N CYS A 183 -0.45 -11.28 -9.46
CA CYS A 183 0.10 -11.81 -8.21
C CYS A 183 1.11 -12.92 -8.47
N TRP A 184 2.19 -12.92 -7.70
CA TRP A 184 3.16 -14.01 -7.73
C TRP A 184 2.66 -15.15 -6.84
N GLU A 185 1.71 -15.95 -7.32
CA GLU A 185 1.17 -17.12 -6.61
C GLU A 185 1.89 -18.42 -6.92
#